data_AF-A0A1C5KL70-F1
#
_entry.id   AF-A0A1C5KL70-F1
#
_cell.length_a   1.000
_cell.length_b   1.000
_cell.length_c   1.000
_cell.angle_alpha   90.00
_cell.angle_beta   90.00
_cell.angle_gamma   90.00
#
_symmetry.space_group_name_H-M   'P 1'
#
loop_
_entity.id
_entity.type
_entity.pdbx_description
1 polymer ?
#
loop_
_entity_poly.entity_id
_entity_poly.type
_entity_poly.pdbx_seq_one_letter_code
_entity_poly.pdbx_strand_id
1 'polypeptide(L)'
;MSHRFTENVRWSQLCNFINIPTDCPQRNERMGWAGDTHVFCHTALLNSDLKLFYERYLQAFEDLQTKEGQYPEIAPIGGGFGGVTYECASIFMAYELYGQYKDVRMLEKYYPGMKKYMVYMKDKGLPGAGSAVVGPLGDWLAPEETDLPLLWNAFYYREAVLMEKIAGILRDEEDAKAYHELAETCRRYWNDTFVDPATKKTRTLDGRICDTQCSYVLGLEYGVMEDRTAAAEHLLRKTRTADHTVGTGFFGTGLRNQALCDTGASEDAYKLMLQTAFPSWLYPVTQGATTIWEHWDSLTEERGFGGQNAMNSFNHYSLGSVLSWLYQYVLGIRREEEHPGFAHFRLEPVIGDLIWAKGSVNSPYGVIESGWKKENGHILYQCEIPVNTRATLVLPGGRTEELGSGRYEFTV
;
A
#
# COMPACT_ATOMS: atom_id res chain seq x y z
N MET A 1 -5.25 13.35 -18.30
CA MET A 1 -3.99 12.76 -17.78
C MET A 1 -4.27 11.66 -16.75
N SER A 2 -5.09 11.89 -15.72
CA SER A 2 -5.38 10.87 -14.69
C SER A 2 -6.03 9.57 -15.24
N HIS A 3 -6.88 9.67 -16.27
CA HIS A 3 -7.37 8.49 -17.00
C HIS A 3 -6.22 7.69 -17.65
N ARG A 4 -5.30 8.38 -18.35
CA ARG A 4 -4.12 7.75 -18.95
C ARG A 4 -3.24 7.10 -17.89
N PHE A 5 -3.02 7.76 -16.75
CA PHE A 5 -2.29 7.16 -15.63
C PHE A 5 -2.95 5.85 -15.17
N THR A 6 -4.28 5.82 -15.03
CA THR A 6 -5.01 4.60 -14.65
C THR A 6 -4.81 3.47 -15.66
N GLU A 7 -4.84 3.79 -16.97
CA GLU A 7 -4.52 2.83 -18.02
C GLU A 7 -3.07 2.33 -17.94
N ASN A 8 -2.11 3.22 -17.67
CA ASN A 8 -0.70 2.87 -17.53
C ASN A 8 -0.47 1.88 -16.38
N VAL A 9 -1.13 2.08 -15.23
CA VAL A 9 -1.06 1.13 -14.11
C VAL A 9 -1.61 -0.24 -14.52
N ARG A 10 -2.78 -0.28 -15.17
CA ARG A 10 -3.40 -1.53 -15.64
C ARG A 10 -2.54 -2.26 -16.67
N TRP A 11 -1.93 -1.54 -17.61
CA TRP A 11 -0.97 -2.11 -18.55
C TRP A 11 0.27 -2.65 -17.87
N SER A 12 0.80 -1.94 -16.87
CA SER A 12 1.98 -2.38 -16.12
C SER A 12 1.72 -3.67 -15.34
N GLN A 13 0.53 -3.78 -14.73
CA GLN A 13 0.09 -5.03 -14.10
C GLN A 13 -0.03 -6.15 -15.14
N LEU A 14 -0.76 -5.93 -16.24
CA LEU A 14 -0.99 -6.97 -17.25
C LEU A 14 0.32 -7.51 -17.85
N CYS A 15 1.28 -6.62 -18.13
CA CYS A 15 2.57 -7.00 -18.67
C CYS A 15 3.45 -7.81 -17.71
N ASN A 16 3.23 -7.68 -16.40
CA ASN A 16 4.07 -8.30 -15.38
C ASN A 16 3.41 -9.47 -14.65
N PHE A 17 2.11 -9.70 -14.83
CA PHE A 17 1.39 -10.78 -14.15
C PHE A 17 1.35 -12.03 -15.05
N ILE A 18 2.54 -12.48 -15.46
CA ILE A 18 2.73 -13.61 -16.38
C ILE A 18 3.30 -14.79 -15.60
N ASN A 19 2.44 -15.70 -15.16
CA ASN A 19 2.75 -16.82 -14.27
C ASN A 19 3.21 -16.40 -12.85
N ILE A 20 4.05 -15.39 -12.71
CA ILE A 20 4.48 -14.82 -11.44
C ILE A 20 4.39 -13.29 -11.54
N PRO A 21 4.28 -12.54 -10.42
CA PRO A 21 4.27 -11.08 -10.43
C PRO A 21 5.69 -10.54 -10.63
N THR A 22 6.11 -10.34 -11.88
CA THR A 22 7.49 -9.93 -12.20
C THR A 22 7.73 -8.44 -11.94
N ASP A 23 8.92 -8.04 -11.51
CA ASP A 23 9.34 -6.63 -11.40
C ASP A 23 9.15 -5.85 -12.73
N CYS A 24 9.70 -6.39 -13.82
CA CYS A 24 9.58 -5.83 -15.15
C CYS A 24 9.58 -6.93 -16.22
N PRO A 25 8.99 -6.69 -17.40
CA PRO A 25 8.87 -7.72 -18.44
C PRO A 25 10.01 -7.74 -19.46
N GLN A 26 10.87 -6.72 -19.51
CA GLN A 26 11.78 -6.50 -20.64
C GLN A 26 13.24 -6.92 -20.40
N ARG A 27 13.84 -6.58 -19.25
CA ARG A 27 15.28 -6.82 -19.02
C ARG A 27 15.57 -8.26 -18.64
N ASN A 28 16.84 -8.59 -18.43
CA ASN A 28 17.32 -9.90 -17.99
C ASN A 28 17.09 -10.14 -16.49
N GLU A 29 15.87 -9.85 -16.02
CA GLU A 29 15.43 -10.04 -14.64
C GLU A 29 14.10 -10.80 -14.63
N ARG A 30 12.95 -10.10 -14.72
CA ARG A 30 11.62 -10.73 -14.82
C ARG A 30 11.37 -11.70 -13.65
N MET A 31 11.75 -11.25 -12.47
CA MET A 31 11.76 -12.01 -11.24
C MET A 31 10.59 -11.62 -10.37
N GLY A 32 10.02 -12.60 -9.65
CA GLY A 32 8.94 -12.35 -8.70
C GLY A 32 9.48 -11.69 -7.44
N TRP A 33 9.73 -10.38 -7.49
CA TRP A 33 10.22 -9.61 -6.36
C TRP A 33 9.08 -9.35 -5.36
N ALA A 34 9.32 -9.74 -4.11
CA ALA A 34 8.32 -9.75 -3.06
C ALA A 34 7.86 -8.36 -2.62
N GLY A 35 8.81 -7.43 -2.46
CA GLY A 35 8.60 -6.03 -2.10
C GLY A 35 7.61 -5.38 -3.05
N ASP A 36 7.92 -5.42 -4.34
CA ASP A 36 7.05 -4.97 -5.43
C ASP A 36 5.65 -5.54 -5.36
N THR A 37 5.59 -6.86 -5.20
CA THR A 37 4.33 -7.59 -5.23
C THR A 37 3.43 -7.16 -4.08
N HIS A 38 3.93 -7.06 -2.85
CA HIS A 38 3.07 -6.75 -1.71
C HIS A 38 2.66 -5.27 -1.67
N VAL A 39 3.51 -4.32 -2.10
CA VAL A 39 3.12 -2.90 -2.16
C VAL A 39 2.04 -2.65 -3.20
N PHE A 40 2.01 -3.44 -4.27
CA PHE A 40 1.02 -3.32 -5.34
C PHE A 40 -0.21 -4.23 -5.14
N CYS A 41 -0.14 -5.21 -4.23
CA CYS A 41 -1.16 -6.26 -4.04
C CYS A 41 -2.59 -5.71 -3.94
N HIS A 42 -2.80 -4.70 -3.09
CA HIS A 42 -4.12 -4.11 -2.90
C HIS A 42 -4.65 -3.46 -4.20
N THR A 43 -3.82 -2.69 -4.91
CA THR A 43 -4.20 -2.13 -6.23
C THR A 43 -4.51 -3.23 -7.25
N ALA A 44 -3.69 -4.28 -7.29
CA ALA A 44 -3.85 -5.37 -8.24
C ALA A 44 -5.19 -6.10 -8.07
N LEU A 45 -5.60 -6.33 -6.82
CA LEU A 45 -6.87 -6.99 -6.46
C LEU A 45 -8.10 -6.13 -6.79
N LEU A 46 -7.97 -4.80 -6.76
CA LEU A 46 -9.03 -3.90 -7.22
C LEU A 46 -9.12 -3.84 -8.75
N ASN A 47 -8.01 -4.07 -9.45
CA ASN A 47 -7.97 -4.13 -10.92
C ASN A 47 -8.47 -5.46 -11.50
N SER A 48 -8.28 -6.59 -10.81
CA SER A 48 -8.50 -7.94 -11.37
C SER A 48 -8.71 -9.00 -10.28
N ASP A 49 -9.41 -10.09 -10.64
CA ASP A 49 -9.51 -11.26 -9.77
C ASP A 49 -8.21 -12.09 -9.84
N LEU A 50 -7.46 -12.11 -8.73
CA LEU A 50 -6.10 -12.68 -8.67
C LEU A 50 -5.93 -13.72 -7.56
N LYS A 51 -7.02 -14.24 -7.00
CA LYS A 51 -6.96 -15.18 -5.86
C LYS A 51 -5.96 -16.31 -6.09
N LEU A 52 -6.16 -17.10 -7.15
CA LEU A 52 -5.33 -18.26 -7.45
C LEU A 52 -3.91 -17.87 -7.88
N PHE A 53 -3.75 -16.70 -8.50
CA PHE A 53 -2.45 -16.19 -8.92
C PHE A 53 -1.57 -15.89 -7.71
N TYR A 54 -2.10 -15.19 -6.70
CA TYR A 54 -1.37 -14.89 -5.48
C TYR A 54 -1.27 -16.07 -4.51
N GLU A 55 -2.26 -16.95 -4.45
CA GLU A 55 -2.13 -18.20 -3.66
C GLU A 55 -0.98 -19.08 -4.15
N ARG A 56 -0.74 -19.14 -5.48
CA ARG A 56 0.44 -19.82 -6.04
C ARG A 56 1.74 -19.12 -5.63
N TYR A 57 1.75 -17.80 -5.62
CA TYR A 57 2.93 -17.03 -5.20
C TYR A 57 3.25 -17.25 -3.71
N LEU A 58 2.23 -17.24 -2.84
CA LEU A 58 2.38 -17.60 -1.42
C LEU A 58 2.82 -19.05 -1.22
N GLN A 59 2.38 -19.99 -2.06
CA GLN A 59 2.89 -21.35 -2.02
C GLN A 59 4.40 -21.39 -2.30
N ALA A 60 4.89 -20.60 -3.26
CA ALA A 60 6.32 -20.54 -3.55
C ALA A 60 7.13 -19.97 -2.36
N PHE A 61 6.55 -19.09 -1.54
CA PHE A 61 7.18 -18.63 -0.30
C PHE A 61 7.34 -19.77 0.71
N GLU A 62 6.28 -20.54 0.92
CA GLU A 62 6.31 -21.70 1.82
C GLU A 62 7.34 -22.74 1.34
N ASP A 63 7.37 -23.02 0.03
CA ASP A 63 8.31 -24.00 -0.56
C ASP A 63 9.78 -23.59 -0.42
N LEU A 64 10.05 -22.28 -0.37
CA LEU A 64 11.39 -21.70 -0.29
C LEU A 64 11.79 -21.26 1.14
N GLN A 65 10.87 -21.33 2.11
CA GLN A 65 11.16 -20.89 3.47
C GLN A 65 12.30 -21.73 4.06
N THR A 66 13.30 -21.05 4.62
CA THR A 66 14.46 -21.73 5.21
C THR A 66 14.08 -22.41 6.53
N LYS A 67 14.95 -23.30 7.02
CA LYS A 67 14.74 -23.96 8.31
C LYS A 67 14.74 -22.97 9.47
N GLU A 68 15.48 -21.88 9.32
CA GLU A 68 15.58 -20.77 10.26
C GLU A 68 14.32 -19.87 10.23
N GLY A 69 13.44 -20.04 9.24
CA GLY A 69 12.19 -19.27 9.12
C GLY A 69 12.26 -18.08 8.15
N GLN A 70 13.40 -17.87 7.48
CA GLN A 70 13.54 -16.79 6.48
C GLN A 70 12.70 -17.09 5.25
N TYR A 71 11.93 -16.12 4.78
CA TYR A 71 11.23 -16.20 3.49
C TYR A 71 12.13 -15.73 2.35
N PRO A 72 11.86 -16.17 1.10
CA PRO A 72 12.56 -15.61 -0.05
C PRO A 72 12.11 -14.17 -0.29
N GLU A 73 12.98 -13.38 -0.90
CA GLU A 73 12.65 -12.03 -1.35
C GLU A 73 12.36 -12.01 -2.86
N ILE A 74 12.80 -13.07 -3.57
CA ILE A 74 12.40 -13.42 -4.92
C ILE A 74 11.80 -14.82 -4.93
N ALA A 75 10.55 -14.96 -5.37
CA ALA A 75 9.92 -16.26 -5.57
C ALA A 75 9.48 -16.45 -7.04
N PRO A 76 9.59 -17.66 -7.63
CA PRO A 76 9.94 -18.95 -7.02
C PRO A 76 11.43 -19.32 -7.14
N ILE A 77 12.31 -18.40 -7.52
CA ILE A 77 13.75 -18.71 -7.71
C ILE A 77 14.53 -18.78 -6.39
N GLY A 78 14.08 -18.07 -5.36
CA GLY A 78 14.78 -17.92 -4.08
C GLY A 78 15.86 -16.84 -4.10
N GLY A 79 16.36 -16.48 -2.91
CA GLY A 79 17.35 -15.42 -2.74
C GLY A 79 16.77 -14.00 -2.83
N GLY A 80 17.67 -13.02 -3.02
CA GLY A 80 17.39 -11.58 -3.06
C GLY A 80 18.35 -10.78 -2.16
N PHE A 81 18.11 -9.47 -2.04
CA PHE A 81 18.76 -8.60 -1.05
C PHE A 81 17.87 -7.51 -0.40
N GLY A 82 16.55 -7.66 -0.34
CA GLY A 82 15.58 -6.73 0.24
C GLY A 82 15.33 -6.83 1.75
N GLY A 83 15.53 -7.99 2.38
CA GLY A 83 15.24 -8.23 3.80
C GLY A 83 13.77 -8.02 4.18
N VAL A 84 13.51 -7.45 5.36
CA VAL A 84 12.17 -7.32 5.98
C VAL A 84 11.14 -6.66 5.07
N THR A 85 11.54 -5.70 4.22
CA THR A 85 10.63 -5.00 3.31
C THR A 85 10.19 -5.85 2.12
N TYR A 86 10.77 -7.04 1.95
CA TYR A 86 10.42 -8.00 0.92
C TYR A 86 9.87 -9.29 1.56
N GLU A 87 10.54 -9.80 2.59
CA GLU A 87 10.14 -11.03 3.30
C GLU A 87 8.75 -10.91 3.97
N CYS A 88 8.36 -9.69 4.39
CA CYS A 88 7.04 -9.38 4.94
C CYS A 88 5.86 -9.65 3.99
N ALA A 89 6.12 -9.81 2.68
CA ALA A 89 5.10 -10.03 1.67
C ALA A 89 4.19 -11.21 2.00
N SER A 90 4.72 -12.26 2.63
CA SER A 90 3.95 -13.42 3.10
C SER A 90 2.77 -13.02 4.00
N ILE A 91 3.03 -12.22 5.03
CA ILE A 91 2.03 -11.78 6.03
C ILE A 91 1.11 -10.73 5.42
N PHE A 92 1.67 -9.72 4.75
CA PHE A 92 0.90 -8.62 4.17
C PHE A 92 -0.06 -9.11 3.09
N MET A 93 0.41 -9.96 2.17
CA MET A 93 -0.44 -10.48 1.10
C MET A 93 -1.47 -11.48 1.61
N ALA A 94 -1.12 -12.33 2.58
CA ALA A 94 -2.08 -13.25 3.18
C ALA A 94 -3.25 -12.49 3.83
N TYR A 95 -2.95 -11.44 4.60
CA TYR A 95 -3.99 -10.61 5.20
C TYR A 95 -4.83 -9.87 4.15
N GLU A 96 -4.19 -9.30 3.13
CA GLU A 96 -4.88 -8.57 2.06
C GLU A 96 -5.82 -9.47 1.24
N LEU A 97 -5.39 -10.69 0.92
CA LEU A 97 -6.22 -11.70 0.26
C LEU A 97 -7.40 -12.16 1.14
N TYR A 98 -7.18 -12.33 2.45
CA TYR A 98 -8.28 -12.61 3.37
C TYR A 98 -9.29 -11.47 3.36
N GLY A 99 -8.83 -10.22 3.41
CA GLY A 99 -9.69 -9.07 3.22
C GLY A 99 -10.50 -9.18 1.92
N GLN A 100 -9.86 -9.45 0.79
CA GLN A 100 -10.53 -9.45 -0.52
C GLN A 100 -11.52 -10.60 -0.70
N TYR A 101 -11.21 -11.79 -0.20
CA TYR A 101 -11.91 -13.03 -0.54
C TYR A 101 -12.53 -13.78 0.65
N LYS A 102 -12.24 -13.35 1.88
CA LYS A 102 -12.67 -14.02 3.13
C LYS A 102 -12.30 -15.51 3.19
N ASP A 103 -11.17 -15.90 2.60
CA ASP A 103 -10.73 -17.31 2.65
C ASP A 103 -9.87 -17.58 3.89
N VAL A 104 -10.53 -17.99 4.99
CA VAL A 104 -9.86 -18.36 6.25
C VAL A 104 -8.92 -19.56 6.05
N ARG A 105 -9.23 -20.50 5.15
CA ARG A 105 -8.43 -21.71 4.94
C ARG A 105 -7.04 -21.40 4.38
N MET A 106 -6.94 -20.31 3.62
CA MET A 106 -5.67 -19.82 3.11
C MET A 106 -4.79 -19.29 4.25
N LEU A 107 -5.38 -18.55 5.21
CA LEU A 107 -4.68 -18.14 6.43
C LEU A 107 -4.23 -19.37 7.23
N GLU A 108 -5.13 -20.33 7.50
CA GLU A 108 -4.81 -21.57 8.22
C GLU A 108 -3.62 -22.30 7.62
N LYS A 109 -3.57 -22.38 6.28
CA LYS A 109 -2.51 -23.08 5.55
C LYS A 109 -1.13 -22.45 5.75
N TYR A 110 -1.03 -21.12 5.64
CA TYR A 110 0.26 -20.42 5.61
C TYR A 110 0.68 -19.85 6.98
N TYR A 111 -0.21 -19.85 7.97
CA TYR A 111 0.06 -19.31 9.31
C TYR A 111 1.29 -19.93 10.00
N PRO A 112 1.54 -21.26 9.94
CA PRO A 112 2.72 -21.85 10.56
C PRO A 112 4.05 -21.27 10.02
N GLY A 113 4.14 -21.01 8.71
CA GLY A 113 5.30 -20.38 8.10
C GLY A 113 5.47 -18.94 8.59
N MET A 114 4.38 -18.17 8.66
CA MET A 114 4.41 -16.80 9.17
C MET A 114 4.90 -16.72 10.63
N LYS A 115 4.49 -17.67 11.48
CA LYS A 115 5.00 -17.75 12.86
C LYS A 115 6.52 -17.96 12.93
N LYS A 116 7.06 -18.88 12.11
CA LYS A 116 8.52 -19.12 12.05
C LYS A 116 9.27 -17.86 11.63
N TYR A 117 8.74 -17.13 10.66
CA TYR A 117 9.34 -15.89 10.19
C TYR A 117 9.34 -14.79 11.27
N MET A 118 8.28 -14.65 12.06
CA MET A 118 8.28 -13.72 13.20
C MET A 118 9.37 -14.05 14.23
N VAL A 119 9.61 -15.35 14.49
CA VAL A 119 10.72 -15.79 15.34
C VAL A 119 12.07 -15.47 14.70
N TYR A 120 12.22 -15.72 13.40
CA TYR A 120 13.43 -15.37 12.64
C TYR A 120 13.78 -13.88 12.78
N MET A 121 12.82 -12.97 12.56
CA MET A 121 13.06 -11.52 12.67
C MET A 121 13.40 -11.06 14.08
N LYS A 122 12.77 -11.68 15.11
CA LYS A 122 13.18 -11.48 16.51
C LYS A 122 14.65 -11.85 16.72
N ASP A 123 15.08 -13.00 16.21
CA ASP A 123 16.47 -13.47 16.32
C ASP A 123 17.47 -12.60 15.54
N LYS A 124 16.99 -11.81 14.56
CA LYS A 124 17.78 -10.77 13.86
C LYS A 124 17.81 -9.42 14.58
N GLY A 125 17.18 -9.31 15.75
CA GLY A 125 17.29 -8.15 16.65
C GLY A 125 16.18 -7.12 16.48
N LEU A 126 14.97 -7.53 16.08
CA LEU A 126 13.79 -6.66 16.04
C LEU A 126 12.80 -6.92 17.21
N PRO A 127 12.18 -5.88 17.80
CA PRO A 127 12.47 -4.48 17.55
C PRO A 127 13.87 -4.12 18.09
N GLY A 128 14.54 -3.17 17.44
CA GLY A 128 15.93 -2.83 17.77
C GLY A 128 16.71 -2.25 16.60
N ALA A 129 18.02 -2.15 16.78
CA ALA A 129 18.95 -1.74 15.72
C ALA A 129 19.03 -2.73 14.55
N GLY A 130 18.55 -3.96 14.73
CA GLY A 130 18.62 -5.02 13.72
C GLY A 130 20.05 -5.46 13.40
N SER A 131 20.16 -6.28 12.36
CA SER A 131 21.42 -6.69 11.74
C SER A 131 21.39 -6.39 10.25
N ALA A 132 22.52 -6.47 9.55
CA ALA A 132 22.57 -6.26 8.09
C ALA A 132 21.61 -7.18 7.30
N VAL A 133 21.24 -8.33 7.88
CA VAL A 133 20.30 -9.31 7.30
C VAL A 133 18.84 -8.82 7.35
N VAL A 134 18.52 -7.85 8.21
CA VAL A 134 17.17 -7.25 8.27
C VAL A 134 16.85 -6.48 6.99
N GLY A 135 17.86 -6.04 6.22
CA GLY A 135 17.67 -5.62 4.83
C GLY A 135 18.36 -4.30 4.49
N PRO A 136 19.25 -4.25 3.49
CA PRO A 136 19.91 -3.01 3.08
C PRO A 136 18.97 -2.04 2.35
N LEU A 137 17.80 -2.50 1.89
CA LEU A 137 16.88 -1.69 1.11
C LEU A 137 15.94 -0.90 2.04
N GLY A 138 16.01 0.42 1.94
CA GLY A 138 15.10 1.35 2.62
C GLY A 138 13.84 1.59 1.82
N ASP A 139 13.35 2.82 1.82
CA ASP A 139 12.29 3.26 0.91
C ASP A 139 12.83 3.31 -0.52
N TRP A 140 12.83 2.16 -1.20
CA TRP A 140 13.54 1.95 -2.46
C TRP A 140 13.12 2.96 -3.53
N LEU A 141 14.12 3.60 -4.16
CA LEU A 141 13.96 4.65 -5.16
C LEU A 141 13.27 5.94 -4.67
N ALA A 142 13.27 6.17 -3.35
CA ALA A 142 12.80 7.44 -2.79
C ALA A 142 13.70 8.61 -3.17
N PRO A 143 13.13 9.77 -3.57
CA PRO A 143 13.89 11.01 -3.69
C PRO A 143 14.42 11.55 -2.35
N GLU A 144 13.78 11.18 -1.22
CA GLU A 144 14.23 11.51 0.13
C GLU A 144 14.54 10.22 0.91
N GLU A 145 15.79 10.08 1.37
CA GLU A 145 16.20 8.90 2.15
C GLU A 145 15.59 8.88 3.55
N THR A 146 15.02 7.73 3.92
CA THR A 146 14.47 7.45 5.26
C THR A 146 15.36 6.46 6.00
N ASP A 147 15.53 6.66 7.31
CA ASP A 147 16.36 5.81 8.16
C ASP A 147 15.95 4.33 8.10
N LEU A 148 16.93 3.44 7.88
CA LEU A 148 16.68 2.01 7.71
C LEU A 148 16.10 1.38 8.99
N PRO A 149 16.71 1.52 10.18
CA PRO A 149 16.11 1.00 11.42
C PRO A 149 14.70 1.52 11.70
N LEU A 150 14.42 2.81 11.43
CA LEU A 150 13.07 3.37 11.56
C LEU A 150 12.07 2.58 10.72
N LEU A 151 12.42 2.31 9.46
CA LEU A 151 11.58 1.58 8.52
C LEU A 151 11.43 0.11 8.93
N TRP A 152 12.52 -0.59 9.25
CA TRP A 152 12.48 -2.00 9.69
C TRP A 152 11.56 -2.21 10.89
N ASN A 153 11.64 -1.32 11.89
CA ASN A 153 10.81 -1.42 13.08
C ASN A 153 9.34 -1.05 12.80
N ALA A 154 9.06 -0.18 11.84
CA ALA A 154 7.69 0.10 11.40
C ALA A 154 7.06 -1.12 10.70
N PHE A 155 7.82 -1.80 9.82
CA PHE A 155 7.38 -3.03 9.17
C PHE A 155 7.14 -4.15 10.19
N TYR A 156 8.08 -4.38 11.09
CA TYR A 156 7.94 -5.44 12.10
C TYR A 156 6.79 -5.19 13.08
N TYR A 157 6.54 -3.93 13.45
CA TYR A 157 5.32 -3.54 14.16
C TYR A 157 4.06 -3.93 13.36
N ARG A 158 4.03 -3.58 12.06
CA ARG A 158 2.88 -3.89 11.22
C ARG A 158 2.67 -5.39 11.07
N GLU A 159 3.73 -6.18 10.91
CA GLU A 159 3.66 -7.64 10.89
C GLU A 159 3.08 -8.19 12.20
N ALA A 160 3.51 -7.68 13.37
CA ALA A 160 2.94 -8.08 14.65
C ALA A 160 1.43 -7.78 14.75
N VAL A 161 0.98 -6.58 14.31
CA VAL A 161 -0.44 -6.23 14.25
C VAL A 161 -1.22 -7.15 13.31
N LEU A 162 -0.67 -7.47 12.14
CA LEU A 162 -1.32 -8.39 11.20
C LEU A 162 -1.37 -9.81 11.75
N MET A 163 -0.32 -10.28 12.42
CA MET A 163 -0.28 -11.60 13.06
C MET A 163 -1.27 -11.71 14.23
N GLU A 164 -1.45 -10.65 15.02
CA GLU A 164 -2.52 -10.56 16.03
C GLU A 164 -3.90 -10.74 15.38
N LYS A 165 -4.17 -10.00 14.30
CA LYS A 165 -5.45 -10.09 13.58
C LYS A 165 -5.67 -11.48 12.98
N ILE A 166 -4.66 -12.06 12.34
CA ILE A 166 -4.71 -13.41 11.77
C ILE A 166 -4.97 -14.44 12.88
N ALA A 167 -4.24 -14.38 13.99
CA ALA A 167 -4.46 -15.27 15.14
C ALA A 167 -5.90 -15.20 15.64
N GLY A 168 -6.46 -13.99 15.77
CA GLY A 168 -7.85 -13.78 16.15
C GLY A 168 -8.86 -14.40 15.17
N ILE A 169 -8.62 -14.27 13.86
CA ILE A 169 -9.44 -14.91 12.81
C ILE A 169 -9.39 -16.44 12.93
N LEU A 170 -8.20 -16.98 13.23
CA LEU A 170 -7.96 -18.42 13.42
C LEU A 170 -8.38 -18.93 14.80
N ARG A 171 -8.81 -18.03 15.70
CA ARG A 171 -9.19 -18.32 17.09
C ARG A 171 -8.04 -18.90 17.93
N ASP A 172 -6.81 -18.51 17.62
CA ASP A 172 -5.63 -18.79 18.44
C ASP A 172 -5.44 -17.64 19.45
N GLU A 173 -6.10 -17.77 20.61
CA GLU A 173 -6.10 -16.71 21.65
C GLU A 173 -4.71 -16.48 22.28
N GLU A 174 -3.88 -17.53 22.34
CA GLU A 174 -2.53 -17.44 22.90
C GLU A 174 -1.63 -16.61 21.98
N ASP A 175 -1.61 -16.93 20.69
CA ASP A 175 -0.85 -16.17 19.70
C ASP A 175 -1.39 -14.74 19.55
N ALA A 176 -2.72 -14.55 19.53
CA ALA A 176 -3.31 -13.22 19.43
C ALA A 176 -2.81 -12.31 20.56
N LYS A 177 -2.80 -12.82 21.79
CA LYS A 177 -2.25 -12.09 22.94
C LYS A 177 -0.74 -11.85 22.82
N ALA A 178 0.03 -12.85 22.41
CA ALA A 178 1.48 -12.72 22.26
C ALA A 178 1.86 -11.68 21.20
N TYR A 179 1.16 -11.66 20.06
CA TYR A 179 1.39 -10.70 18.99
C TYR A 179 0.90 -9.29 19.36
N HIS A 180 -0.18 -9.17 20.12
CA HIS A 180 -0.59 -7.89 20.72
C HIS A 180 0.51 -7.31 21.62
N GLU A 181 1.06 -8.10 22.53
CA GLU A 181 2.15 -7.67 23.42
C GLU A 181 3.43 -7.30 22.64
N LEU A 182 3.72 -8.01 21.56
CA LEU A 182 4.81 -7.69 20.65
C LEU A 182 4.57 -6.36 19.92
N ALA A 183 3.39 -6.16 19.34
CA ALA A 183 3.01 -4.92 18.67
C ALA A 183 3.14 -3.72 19.61
N GLU A 184 2.65 -3.83 20.85
CA GLU A 184 2.79 -2.80 21.88
C GLU A 184 4.25 -2.52 22.25
N THR A 185 5.09 -3.55 22.27
CA THR A 185 6.54 -3.40 22.52
C THR A 185 7.22 -2.68 21.36
N CYS A 186 6.92 -3.04 20.12
CA CYS A 186 7.44 -2.37 18.92
C CYS A 186 6.97 -0.91 18.85
N ARG A 187 5.70 -0.64 19.17
CA ARG A 187 5.11 0.71 19.20
C ARG A 187 5.84 1.62 20.19
N ARG A 188 6.04 1.17 21.43
CA ARG A 188 6.82 1.92 22.43
C ARG A 188 8.25 2.16 21.98
N TYR A 189 8.95 1.11 21.55
CA TYR A 189 10.32 1.21 21.05
C TYR A 189 10.44 2.24 19.92
N TRP A 190 9.50 2.22 18.97
CA TRP A 190 9.51 3.10 17.82
C TRP A 190 9.32 4.57 18.22
N ASN A 191 8.36 4.86 19.10
CA ASN A 191 8.11 6.24 19.54
C ASN A 191 9.25 6.77 20.44
N ASP A 192 9.80 5.95 21.32
CA ASP A 192 10.94 6.34 22.17
C ASP A 192 12.22 6.59 21.36
N THR A 193 12.44 5.81 20.29
CA THR A 193 13.67 5.86 19.50
C THR A 193 13.57 6.86 18.35
N PHE A 194 12.50 6.80 17.57
CA PHE A 194 12.39 7.48 16.27
C PHE A 194 11.50 8.72 16.27
N VAL A 195 10.95 9.16 17.41
CA VAL A 195 10.22 10.43 17.52
C VAL A 195 10.96 11.38 18.46
N ASP A 196 11.24 12.58 17.98
CA ASP A 196 11.79 13.63 18.82
C ASP A 196 10.72 14.14 19.82
N PRO A 197 10.97 14.09 21.13
CA PRO A 197 9.93 14.37 22.13
C PRO A 197 9.47 15.82 22.12
N ALA A 198 10.32 16.77 21.70
CA ALA A 198 10.05 18.21 21.72
C ALA A 198 9.34 18.70 20.45
N THR A 199 9.82 18.26 19.29
CA THR A 199 9.32 18.71 17.99
C THR A 199 8.31 17.77 17.36
N LYS A 200 8.21 16.52 17.85
CA LYS A 200 7.43 15.42 17.27
C LYS A 200 7.83 15.02 15.85
N LYS A 201 8.97 15.52 15.36
CA LYS A 201 9.56 15.07 14.11
C LYS A 201 10.15 13.68 14.26
N THR A 202 10.13 12.92 13.18
CA THR A 202 10.84 11.64 13.14
C THR A 202 12.36 11.86 13.17
N ARG A 203 13.09 10.94 13.78
CA ARG A 203 14.55 10.92 13.90
C ARG A 203 15.12 9.54 13.59
N THR A 204 16.36 9.49 13.16
CA THR A 204 17.15 8.27 12.93
C THR A 204 17.44 7.55 14.24
N LEU A 205 17.90 6.30 14.17
CA LEU A 205 18.36 5.53 15.33
C LEU A 205 19.42 6.27 16.19
N ASP A 206 20.29 7.05 15.57
CA ASP A 206 21.34 7.84 16.25
C ASP A 206 20.87 9.24 16.70
N GLY A 207 19.58 9.54 16.56
CA GLY A 207 18.94 10.75 17.09
C GLY A 207 18.99 11.99 16.19
N ARG A 208 19.48 11.87 14.94
CA ARG A 208 19.42 12.96 13.94
C ARG A 208 18.01 13.06 13.36
N ILE A 209 17.58 14.26 12.98
CA ILE A 209 16.25 14.44 12.39
C ILE A 209 16.14 13.69 11.05
N CYS A 210 15.07 12.92 10.89
CA CYS A 210 14.68 12.16 9.70
C CYS A 210 13.30 12.65 9.22
N ASP A 211 13.21 13.93 8.84
CA ASP A 211 11.96 14.64 8.52
C ASP A 211 11.52 14.41 7.06
N THR A 212 11.05 13.18 6.77
CA THR A 212 10.73 12.70 5.41
C THR A 212 9.25 12.44 5.22
N GLN A 213 8.77 12.39 3.97
CA GLN A 213 7.38 11.98 3.72
C GLN A 213 7.13 10.52 4.14
N CYS A 214 8.04 9.60 3.81
CA CYS A 214 7.86 8.17 4.08
C CYS A 214 7.77 7.88 5.58
N SER A 215 8.61 8.50 6.42
CA SER A 215 8.61 8.27 7.86
C SER A 215 7.26 8.58 8.51
N TYR A 216 6.60 9.68 8.12
CA TYR A 216 5.26 10.01 8.61
C TYR A 216 4.16 9.15 7.99
N VAL A 217 4.27 8.81 6.69
CA VAL A 217 3.29 7.93 6.02
C VAL A 217 3.27 6.57 6.70
N LEU A 218 4.42 5.91 6.90
CA LEU A 218 4.48 4.64 7.61
C LEU A 218 4.00 4.79 9.07
N GLY A 219 4.40 5.87 9.74
CA GLY A 219 3.94 6.23 11.08
C GLY A 219 2.42 6.22 11.23
N LEU A 220 1.74 6.89 10.28
CA LEU A 220 0.28 7.03 10.24
C LEU A 220 -0.43 5.75 9.80
N GLU A 221 0.00 5.17 8.69
CA GLU A 221 -0.75 4.12 7.97
C GLU A 221 -0.53 2.74 8.60
N TYR A 222 0.65 2.49 9.15
CA TYR A 222 0.84 1.29 9.98
C TYR A 222 0.28 1.50 11.38
N GLY A 223 0.15 2.75 11.82
CA GLY A 223 -0.38 3.12 13.13
C GLY A 223 0.66 3.02 14.25
N VAL A 224 1.95 3.13 13.91
CA VAL A 224 3.05 3.00 14.88
C VAL A 224 3.31 4.32 15.61
N MET A 225 3.07 5.47 14.99
CA MET A 225 3.29 6.78 15.63
C MET A 225 2.09 7.17 16.50
N GLU A 226 2.33 7.40 17.80
CA GLU A 226 1.26 7.67 18.77
C GLU A 226 0.59 9.03 18.56
N ASP A 227 1.40 10.07 18.33
CA ASP A 227 0.92 11.42 18.06
C ASP A 227 0.51 11.56 16.59
N ARG A 228 -0.64 10.98 16.25
CA ARG A 228 -1.18 11.01 14.89
C ARG A 228 -1.43 12.43 14.38
N THR A 229 -1.80 13.36 15.26
CA THR A 229 -2.04 14.76 14.88
C THR A 229 -0.73 15.42 14.45
N ALA A 230 0.33 15.29 15.24
CA ALA A 230 1.63 15.84 14.86
C ALA A 230 2.19 15.18 13.59
N ALA A 231 2.01 13.86 13.43
CA ALA A 231 2.41 13.14 12.23
C ALA A 231 1.68 13.67 10.98
N ALA A 232 0.37 13.90 11.07
CA ALA A 232 -0.44 14.47 10.02
C ALA A 232 0.01 15.90 9.64
N GLU A 233 0.24 16.75 10.63
CA GLU A 233 0.72 18.11 10.43
C GLU A 233 2.09 18.14 9.75
N HIS A 234 3.00 17.26 10.15
CA HIS A 234 4.32 17.14 9.52
C HIS A 234 4.27 16.59 8.10
N LEU A 235 3.45 15.55 7.84
CA LEU A 235 3.23 15.04 6.49
C LEU A 235 2.64 16.12 5.57
N LEU A 236 1.65 16.87 6.07
CA LEU A 236 1.02 17.96 5.33
C LEU A 236 2.01 19.08 5.02
N ARG A 237 2.79 19.51 6.02
CA ARG A 237 3.87 20.49 5.84
C ARG A 237 4.85 20.02 4.77
N LYS A 238 5.39 18.81 4.89
CA LYS A 238 6.35 18.24 3.93
C LYS A 238 5.76 18.15 2.52
N THR A 239 4.48 17.79 2.40
CA THR A 239 3.77 17.74 1.12
C THR A 239 3.67 19.13 0.49
N ARG A 240 3.30 20.16 1.26
CA ARG A 240 3.16 21.53 0.75
C ARG A 240 4.49 22.21 0.46
N THR A 241 5.51 21.99 1.29
CA THR A 241 6.86 22.55 1.06
C THR A 241 7.53 21.95 -0.17
N ALA A 242 7.16 20.73 -0.56
CA ALA A 242 7.64 20.10 -1.79
C ALA A 242 6.76 20.44 -3.01
N ASP A 243 5.88 21.44 -2.92
CA ASP A 243 4.91 21.80 -3.98
C ASP A 243 4.12 20.59 -4.50
N HIS A 244 3.73 19.70 -3.59
CA HIS A 244 2.99 18.47 -3.87
C HIS A 244 3.71 17.50 -4.83
N THR A 245 5.04 17.54 -4.88
CA THR A 245 5.86 16.49 -5.52
C THR A 245 6.05 15.28 -4.61
N VAL A 246 6.57 14.19 -5.18
CA VAL A 246 6.79 12.91 -4.49
C VAL A 246 8.17 12.87 -3.83
N GLY A 247 8.20 12.60 -2.52
CA GLY A 247 9.42 12.38 -1.74
C GLY A 247 9.50 10.96 -1.15
N THR A 248 8.79 10.00 -1.76
CA THR A 248 8.70 8.60 -1.32
C THR A 248 9.15 7.64 -2.42
N GLY A 249 9.65 6.49 -2.00
CA GLY A 249 9.94 5.31 -2.81
C GLY A 249 8.81 4.30 -2.76
N PHE A 250 9.12 3.02 -2.97
CA PHE A 250 8.11 1.98 -3.14
C PHE A 250 7.15 1.83 -1.95
N PHE A 251 7.66 1.97 -0.73
CA PHE A 251 6.90 1.62 0.48
C PHE A 251 6.06 2.79 1.01
N GLY A 252 6.49 4.04 0.78
CA GLY A 252 5.69 5.22 1.10
C GLY A 252 4.65 5.60 0.04
N THR A 253 4.92 5.33 -1.24
CA THR A 253 4.17 5.89 -2.37
C THR A 253 2.69 5.48 -2.40
N GLY A 254 2.39 4.19 -2.23
CA GLY A 254 1.00 3.69 -2.33
C GLY A 254 0.09 4.15 -1.19
N LEU A 255 0.67 4.47 -0.04
CA LEU A 255 -0.04 4.78 1.20
C LEU A 255 -0.23 6.30 1.40
N ARG A 256 0.60 7.13 0.77
CA ARG A 256 0.65 8.58 1.04
C ARG A 256 -0.68 9.32 0.81
N ASN A 257 -1.37 9.05 -0.30
CA ASN A 257 -2.64 9.74 -0.58
C ASN A 257 -3.75 9.31 0.40
N GLN A 258 -3.69 8.07 0.88
CA GLN A 258 -4.61 7.52 1.87
C GLN A 258 -4.40 8.24 3.21
N ALA A 259 -3.14 8.33 3.65
CA ALA A 259 -2.74 9.08 4.85
C ALA A 259 -3.24 10.53 4.83
N LEU A 260 -3.03 11.24 3.72
CA LEU A 260 -3.50 12.62 3.58
C LEU A 260 -5.04 12.71 3.70
N CYS A 261 -5.78 11.82 3.03
CA CYS A 261 -7.23 11.80 3.12
C CYS A 261 -7.75 11.47 4.53
N ASP A 262 -7.19 10.44 5.17
CA ASP A 262 -7.59 9.97 6.50
C ASP A 262 -7.28 11.00 7.59
N THR A 263 -6.30 11.88 7.35
CA THR A 263 -6.00 13.02 8.23
C THR A 263 -6.70 14.32 7.83
N GLY A 264 -7.69 14.26 6.93
CA GLY A 264 -8.49 15.42 6.54
C GLY A 264 -7.88 16.34 5.48
N ALA A 265 -6.71 16.00 4.92
CA ALA A 265 -6.01 16.76 3.88
C ALA A 265 -6.32 16.24 2.46
N SER A 266 -7.60 15.96 2.18
CA SER A 266 -8.04 15.40 0.90
C SER A 266 -7.72 16.31 -0.30
N GLU A 267 -7.80 17.63 -0.14
CA GLU A 267 -7.41 18.57 -1.20
C GLU A 267 -5.93 18.43 -1.58
N ASP A 268 -5.05 18.24 -0.59
CA ASP A 268 -3.63 18.05 -0.83
C ASP A 268 -3.35 16.69 -1.51
N ALA A 269 -4.11 15.64 -1.18
CA ALA A 269 -4.03 14.36 -1.88
C ALA A 269 -4.40 14.48 -3.38
N TYR A 270 -5.43 15.26 -3.71
CA TYR A 270 -5.80 15.54 -5.10
C TYR A 270 -4.73 16.36 -5.83
N LYS A 271 -4.22 17.44 -5.22
CA LYS A 271 -3.15 18.26 -5.81
C LYS A 271 -1.90 17.43 -6.10
N LEU A 272 -1.55 16.55 -5.18
CA LEU A 272 -0.45 15.61 -5.32
C LEU A 272 -0.68 14.61 -6.46
N MET A 273 -1.86 13.99 -6.58
CA MET A 273 -2.18 13.10 -7.71
C MET A 273 -2.20 13.83 -9.06
N LEU A 274 -2.57 15.12 -9.07
CA LEU A 274 -2.68 15.93 -10.29
C LEU A 274 -1.40 16.71 -10.63
N GLN A 275 -0.36 16.62 -9.80
CA GLN A 275 0.93 17.25 -10.04
C GLN A 275 1.57 16.68 -11.32
N THR A 276 2.13 17.57 -12.14
CA THR A 276 2.83 17.23 -13.40
C THR A 276 4.31 17.58 -13.38
N ALA A 277 4.77 18.36 -12.40
CA ALA A 277 6.20 18.61 -12.20
C ALA A 277 6.91 17.34 -11.72
N PHE A 278 8.16 17.14 -12.14
CA PHE A 278 8.99 16.08 -11.61
C PHE A 278 9.40 16.37 -10.15
N PRO A 279 9.40 15.37 -9.23
CA PRO A 279 8.87 14.01 -9.37
C PRO A 279 7.35 13.93 -9.08
N SER A 280 6.58 13.30 -9.97
CA SER A 280 5.14 13.02 -9.80
C SER A 280 4.67 11.88 -10.71
N TRP A 281 3.48 11.32 -10.44
CA TRP A 281 2.90 10.27 -11.29
C TRP A 281 2.48 10.74 -12.68
N LEU A 282 2.06 12.01 -12.83
CA LEU A 282 1.66 12.52 -14.14
C LEU A 282 2.84 13.07 -14.94
N TYR A 283 4.01 13.29 -14.33
CA TYR A 283 5.21 13.66 -15.08
C TYR A 283 5.55 12.64 -16.19
N PRO A 284 5.70 11.33 -15.93
CA PRO A 284 5.87 10.34 -17.00
C PRO A 284 4.77 10.38 -18.07
N VAL A 285 3.53 10.66 -17.67
CA VAL A 285 2.39 10.77 -18.60
C VAL A 285 2.55 11.96 -19.54
N THR A 286 3.05 13.11 -19.07
CA THR A 286 3.34 14.26 -19.94
C THR A 286 4.47 13.96 -20.93
N GLN A 287 5.37 13.03 -20.56
CA GLN A 287 6.46 12.55 -21.40
C GLN A 287 6.06 11.39 -22.34
N GLY A 288 4.78 11.00 -22.38
CA GLY A 288 4.27 9.95 -23.29
C GLY A 288 4.36 8.53 -22.75
N ALA A 289 4.57 8.33 -21.44
CA ALA A 289 4.53 7.01 -20.83
C ALA A 289 3.18 6.30 -21.07
N THR A 290 3.24 5.00 -21.36
CA THR A 290 2.08 4.10 -21.50
C THR A 290 2.04 3.01 -20.42
N THR A 291 3.02 3.02 -19.53
CA THR A 291 3.22 2.13 -18.38
C THR A 291 3.85 2.95 -17.24
N ILE A 292 3.94 2.37 -16.06
CA ILE A 292 4.59 2.95 -14.89
C ILE A 292 6.08 2.66 -14.98
N TRP A 293 6.90 3.66 -14.69
CA TRP A 293 8.36 3.54 -14.70
C TRP A 293 8.87 3.08 -13.34
N GLU A 294 10.02 2.42 -13.31
CA GLU A 294 10.68 1.98 -12.08
C GLU A 294 11.20 3.16 -11.27
N HIS A 295 11.87 4.11 -11.94
CA HIS A 295 12.37 5.31 -11.33
C HIS A 295 11.43 6.50 -11.60
N TRP A 296 11.33 7.40 -10.63
CA TRP A 296 10.73 8.71 -10.85
C TRP A 296 11.44 9.46 -11.98
N ASP A 297 12.76 9.25 -12.13
CA ASP A 297 13.63 9.89 -13.13
C ASP A 297 14.11 8.93 -14.23
N SER A 298 13.36 7.87 -14.54
CA SER A 298 13.68 6.96 -15.66
C SER A 298 13.96 7.69 -16.98
N LEU A 299 13.24 8.79 -17.22
CA LEU A 299 13.52 9.79 -18.22
C LEU A 299 13.19 11.17 -17.64
N THR A 300 14.11 12.13 -17.74
CA THR A 300 13.77 13.55 -17.53
C THR A 300 14.19 14.40 -18.72
N GLU A 301 13.51 15.53 -18.91
CA GLU A 301 13.82 16.48 -19.99
C GLU A 301 15.27 16.99 -19.90
N GLU A 302 15.77 17.21 -18.68
CA GLU A 302 17.12 17.75 -18.44
C GLU A 302 18.22 16.68 -18.57
N ARG A 303 17.99 15.46 -18.04
CA ARG A 303 19.04 14.44 -17.89
C ARG A 303 18.89 13.26 -18.84
N GLY A 304 17.87 13.25 -19.71
CA GLY A 304 17.56 12.10 -20.55
C GLY A 304 17.33 10.86 -19.67
N PHE A 305 17.96 9.73 -20.00
CA PHE A 305 17.85 8.47 -19.26
C PHE A 305 18.60 8.41 -17.91
N GLY A 306 19.14 9.54 -17.44
CA GLY A 306 19.72 9.65 -16.09
C GLY A 306 21.01 8.83 -15.84
N GLY A 307 21.54 8.13 -16.85
CA GLY A 307 22.76 7.32 -16.74
C GLY A 307 22.60 5.97 -16.01
N GLN A 308 21.39 5.62 -15.58
CA GLN A 308 21.10 4.42 -14.76
C GLN A 308 20.66 3.21 -15.60
N ASN A 309 21.14 3.10 -16.84
CA ASN A 309 20.65 2.13 -17.82
C ASN A 309 20.74 0.65 -17.39
N ALA A 310 21.58 0.32 -16.40
CA ALA A 310 21.67 -1.03 -15.83
C ALA A 310 20.41 -1.42 -15.02
N MET A 311 19.70 -0.44 -14.47
CA MET A 311 18.51 -0.61 -13.64
C MET A 311 17.56 0.57 -13.90
N ASN A 312 16.94 0.57 -15.09
CA ASN A 312 16.01 1.62 -15.49
C ASN A 312 14.89 1.04 -16.38
N SER A 313 13.89 0.47 -15.74
CA SER A 313 12.70 -0.09 -16.39
C SER A 313 11.63 0.97 -16.64
N PHE A 314 11.05 0.95 -17.85
CA PHE A 314 9.88 1.76 -18.20
C PHE A 314 8.56 1.03 -17.96
N ASN A 315 8.60 -0.16 -17.36
CA ASN A 315 7.41 -0.94 -17.02
C ASN A 315 7.63 -1.69 -15.69
N HIS A 316 7.19 -1.07 -14.59
CA HIS A 316 7.31 -1.52 -13.22
C HIS A 316 6.10 -1.06 -12.40
N TYR A 317 5.28 -1.96 -11.88
CA TYR A 317 3.97 -1.59 -11.36
C TYR A 317 3.99 -0.90 -9.97
N SER A 318 5.09 -0.97 -9.23
CA SER A 318 5.18 -0.66 -7.80
C SER A 318 4.76 0.77 -7.47
N LEU A 319 5.22 1.76 -8.25
CA LEU A 319 4.82 3.17 -8.09
C LEU A 319 3.38 3.44 -8.53
N GLY A 320 2.74 2.50 -9.21
CA GLY A 320 1.33 2.51 -9.58
C GLY A 320 0.38 2.14 -8.42
N SER A 321 0.93 1.75 -7.26
CA SER A 321 0.17 1.36 -6.06
C SER A 321 -0.77 2.45 -5.53
N VAL A 322 -0.56 3.72 -5.90
CA VAL A 322 -1.48 4.83 -5.58
C VAL A 322 -2.85 4.68 -6.25
N LEU A 323 -3.01 3.84 -7.28
CA LEU A 323 -4.29 3.67 -7.96
C LEU A 323 -5.38 3.14 -7.00
N SER A 324 -5.02 2.38 -5.95
CA SER A 324 -5.97 2.00 -4.89
C SER A 324 -6.64 3.21 -4.23
N TRP A 325 -5.96 4.36 -4.12
CA TRP A 325 -6.57 5.58 -3.60
C TRP A 325 -7.69 6.10 -4.50
N LEU A 326 -7.55 5.99 -5.83
CA LEU A 326 -8.63 6.36 -6.75
C LEU A 326 -9.85 5.46 -6.57
N TYR A 327 -9.66 4.16 -6.31
CA TYR A 327 -10.77 3.26 -6.02
C TYR A 327 -11.42 3.54 -4.66
N GLN A 328 -10.61 3.65 -3.61
CA GLN A 328 -11.09 3.73 -2.22
C GLN A 328 -11.64 5.11 -1.85
N TYR A 329 -11.01 6.18 -2.34
CA TYR A 329 -11.34 7.54 -1.95
C TYR A 329 -12.07 8.26 -3.05
N VAL A 330 -11.55 8.28 -4.29
CA VAL A 330 -12.22 9.02 -5.38
C VAL A 330 -13.52 8.37 -5.80
N LEU A 331 -13.54 7.05 -6.01
CA LEU A 331 -14.77 6.30 -6.24
C LEU A 331 -15.50 5.96 -4.93
N GLY A 332 -14.80 5.99 -3.79
CA GLY A 332 -15.40 5.74 -2.49
C GLY A 332 -15.66 4.26 -2.18
N ILE A 333 -15.18 3.32 -2.99
CA ILE A 333 -15.43 1.88 -2.79
C ILE A 333 -14.43 1.37 -1.75
N ARG A 334 -14.83 1.28 -0.49
CA ARG A 334 -13.94 0.82 0.59
C ARG A 334 -14.42 -0.49 1.20
N ARG A 335 -13.51 -1.44 1.28
CA ARG A 335 -13.71 -2.66 2.03
C ARG A 335 -13.69 -2.35 3.52
N GLU A 336 -14.62 -2.93 4.28
CA GLU A 336 -14.60 -2.84 5.74
C GLU A 336 -13.87 -4.06 6.33
N GLU A 337 -13.03 -3.82 7.32
CA GLU A 337 -12.19 -4.85 7.93
C GLU A 337 -13.01 -5.87 8.71
N GLU A 338 -14.11 -5.44 9.33
CA GLU A 338 -15.08 -6.26 10.05
C GLU A 338 -15.94 -7.13 9.11
N HIS A 339 -15.96 -6.78 7.82
CA HIS A 339 -16.76 -7.44 6.78
C HIS A 339 -15.91 -7.81 5.55
N PRO A 340 -14.90 -8.69 5.71
CA PRO A 340 -14.06 -9.12 4.59
C PRO A 340 -14.90 -9.78 3.48
N GLY A 341 -14.40 -9.71 2.25
CA GLY A 341 -15.04 -10.29 1.07
C GLY A 341 -16.15 -9.41 0.45
N PHE A 342 -16.34 -8.18 0.90
CA PHE A 342 -17.40 -7.25 0.43
C PHE A 342 -18.84 -7.75 0.66
N ALA A 343 -19.07 -8.57 1.68
CA ALA A 343 -20.44 -8.86 2.11
C ALA A 343 -21.15 -7.59 2.59
N HIS A 344 -20.37 -6.68 3.17
CA HIS A 344 -20.72 -5.30 3.48
C HIS A 344 -19.52 -4.41 3.15
N PHE A 345 -19.75 -3.19 2.67
CA PHE A 345 -18.70 -2.26 2.26
C PHE A 345 -19.17 -0.81 2.34
N ARG A 346 -18.25 0.14 2.21
CA ARG A 346 -18.60 1.57 2.14
C ARG A 346 -18.58 2.09 0.73
N LEU A 347 -19.48 3.04 0.50
CA LEU A 347 -19.53 3.92 -0.65
C LEU A 347 -19.38 5.36 -0.13
N GLU A 348 -18.15 5.87 -0.09
CA GLU A 348 -17.80 7.15 0.52
C GLU A 348 -16.87 7.96 -0.42
N PRO A 349 -17.42 8.55 -1.50
CA PRO A 349 -16.63 9.26 -2.48
C PRO A 349 -16.13 10.60 -1.91
N VAL A 350 -14.81 10.80 -1.95
CA VAL A 350 -14.13 12.05 -1.65
C VAL A 350 -14.09 12.89 -2.91
N ILE A 351 -14.89 13.95 -2.94
CA ILE A 351 -15.03 14.84 -4.10
C ILE A 351 -13.97 15.94 -4.02
N GLY A 352 -12.97 15.88 -4.89
CA GLY A 352 -11.90 16.88 -5.00
C GLY A 352 -11.91 17.59 -6.35
N ASP A 353 -10.75 17.89 -6.92
CA ASP A 353 -10.61 18.77 -8.08
C ASP A 353 -11.13 18.21 -9.41
N LEU A 354 -11.39 16.90 -9.49
CA LEU A 354 -11.97 16.29 -10.70
C LEU A 354 -13.41 16.77 -10.95
N ILE A 355 -13.82 16.74 -12.22
CA ILE A 355 -15.20 17.07 -12.63
C ILE A 355 -16.12 15.85 -12.62
N TRP A 356 -15.58 14.65 -12.80
CA TRP A 356 -16.29 13.38 -12.68
C TRP A 356 -15.28 12.25 -12.43
N ALA A 357 -15.77 11.16 -11.87
CA ALA A 357 -15.08 9.89 -11.79
C ALA A 357 -16.09 8.76 -11.88
N LYS A 358 -15.76 7.67 -12.57
CA LYS A 358 -16.57 6.44 -12.58
C LYS A 358 -15.63 5.24 -12.66
N GLY A 359 -15.95 4.19 -11.94
CA GLY A 359 -15.26 2.92 -12.06
C GLY A 359 -15.97 1.82 -11.29
N SER A 360 -15.31 0.68 -11.20
CA SER A 360 -15.84 -0.50 -10.55
C SER A 360 -14.73 -1.36 -9.96
N VAL A 361 -15.13 -2.20 -9.01
CA VAL A 361 -14.28 -3.19 -8.34
C VAL A 361 -14.97 -4.55 -8.44
N ASN A 362 -14.21 -5.59 -8.77
CA ASN A 362 -14.71 -6.97 -8.72
C ASN A 362 -14.68 -7.48 -7.28
N SER A 363 -15.80 -8.03 -6.82
CA SER A 363 -15.92 -8.70 -5.53
C SER A 363 -16.35 -10.15 -5.70
N PRO A 364 -16.20 -11.00 -4.66
CA PRO A 364 -16.75 -12.37 -4.66
C PRO A 364 -18.26 -12.46 -4.95
N TYR A 365 -19.00 -11.37 -4.77
CA TYR A 365 -20.46 -11.30 -4.96
C TYR A 365 -20.87 -10.69 -6.31
N GLY A 366 -19.92 -10.17 -7.08
CA GLY A 366 -20.17 -9.45 -8.33
C GLY A 366 -19.48 -8.08 -8.38
N VAL A 367 -19.82 -7.31 -9.41
CA VAL A 367 -19.20 -5.99 -9.64
C VAL A 367 -19.86 -4.94 -8.74
N ILE A 368 -19.04 -4.15 -8.06
CA ILE A 368 -19.45 -2.94 -7.34
C ILE A 368 -19.14 -1.76 -8.24
N GLU A 369 -20.15 -0.98 -8.64
CA GLU A 369 -19.95 0.26 -9.41
C GLU A 369 -20.13 1.49 -8.52
N SER A 370 -19.30 2.50 -8.74
CA SER A 370 -19.47 3.82 -8.12
C SER A 370 -18.99 4.90 -9.08
N GLY A 371 -19.72 6.01 -9.12
CA GLY A 371 -19.34 7.16 -9.91
C GLY A 371 -20.07 8.43 -9.51
N TRP A 372 -19.44 9.55 -9.80
CA TRP A 372 -20.01 10.87 -9.58
C TRP A 372 -19.64 11.84 -10.69
N LYS A 373 -20.46 12.87 -10.84
CA LYS A 373 -20.21 14.00 -11.75
C LYS A 373 -20.69 15.29 -11.11
N LYS A 374 -19.88 16.35 -11.21
CA LYS A 374 -20.29 17.72 -10.88
C LYS A 374 -21.06 18.28 -12.08
N GLU A 375 -22.32 18.66 -11.86
CA GLU A 375 -23.18 19.22 -12.90
C GLU A 375 -24.11 20.28 -12.31
N ASN A 376 -24.16 21.46 -12.92
CA ASN A 376 -25.06 22.56 -12.53
C ASN A 376 -25.02 22.94 -11.04
N GLY A 377 -23.85 22.86 -10.41
CA GLY A 377 -23.68 23.18 -8.97
C GLY A 377 -24.07 22.04 -8.01
N HIS A 378 -24.45 20.88 -8.55
CA HIS A 378 -24.79 19.68 -7.79
C HIS A 378 -23.80 18.54 -8.09
N ILE A 379 -23.82 17.52 -7.25
CA ILE A 379 -23.12 16.25 -7.48
C ILE A 379 -24.16 15.18 -7.80
N LEU A 380 -24.09 14.62 -9.00
CA LEU A 380 -24.83 13.43 -9.39
C LEU A 380 -24.00 12.21 -9.01
N TYR A 381 -24.47 11.40 -8.08
CA TYR A 381 -23.82 10.16 -7.64
C TYR A 381 -24.63 8.94 -8.11
N GLN A 382 -23.94 7.94 -8.63
CA GLN A 382 -24.52 6.69 -9.11
C GLN A 382 -23.72 5.51 -8.54
N CYS A 383 -24.41 4.47 -8.07
CA CYS A 383 -23.77 3.23 -7.66
C CYS A 383 -24.60 2.00 -8.03
N GLU A 384 -23.93 0.86 -8.11
CA GLU A 384 -24.53 -0.46 -8.29
C GLU A 384 -23.94 -1.42 -7.25
N ILE A 385 -24.82 -2.00 -6.45
CA ILE A 385 -24.49 -2.89 -5.34
C ILE A 385 -24.91 -4.32 -5.73
N PRO A 386 -23.97 -5.29 -5.75
CA PRO A 386 -24.26 -6.65 -6.18
C PRO A 386 -25.24 -7.36 -5.24
N VAL A 387 -25.96 -8.35 -5.79
CA VAL A 387 -26.91 -9.17 -5.03
C VAL A 387 -26.24 -9.82 -3.82
N ASN A 388 -26.99 -9.97 -2.72
CA ASN A 388 -26.53 -10.58 -1.47
C ASN A 388 -25.45 -9.77 -0.72
N THR A 389 -25.30 -8.49 -1.04
CA THR A 389 -24.43 -7.54 -0.31
C THR A 389 -25.22 -6.32 0.15
N ARG A 390 -24.59 -5.51 1.01
CA ARG A 390 -25.08 -4.23 1.51
C ARG A 390 -23.96 -3.19 1.48
N ALA A 391 -24.32 -1.92 1.49
CA ALA A 391 -23.34 -0.86 1.62
C ALA A 391 -23.81 0.29 2.51
N THR A 392 -22.89 0.79 3.34
CA THR A 392 -23.04 2.12 3.96
C THR A 392 -22.63 3.17 2.93
N LEU A 393 -23.60 3.94 2.45
CA LEU A 393 -23.38 5.11 1.61
C LEU A 393 -23.15 6.33 2.50
N VAL A 394 -22.04 7.04 2.28
CA VAL A 394 -21.77 8.36 2.88
C VAL A 394 -21.64 9.38 1.75
N LEU A 395 -22.69 10.17 1.55
CA LEU A 395 -22.72 11.20 0.52
C LEU A 395 -21.94 12.45 0.98
N PRO A 396 -21.46 13.27 0.03
CA PRO A 396 -20.91 14.59 0.34
C PRO A 396 -21.85 15.38 1.25
N GLY A 397 -21.30 16.06 2.27
CA GLY A 397 -22.09 16.74 3.29
C GLY A 397 -22.52 15.85 4.47
N GLY A 398 -22.15 14.57 4.50
CA GLY A 398 -22.25 13.69 5.67
C GLY A 398 -23.56 12.90 5.80
N ARG A 399 -24.46 12.98 4.81
CA ARG A 399 -25.66 12.14 4.77
C ARG A 399 -25.25 10.68 4.65
N THR A 400 -25.68 9.85 5.60
CA THR A 400 -25.35 8.42 5.66
C THR A 400 -26.61 7.58 5.49
N GLU A 401 -26.53 6.55 4.63
CA GLU A 401 -27.64 5.62 4.35
C GLU A 401 -27.17 4.17 4.21
N GLU A 402 -28.01 3.24 4.64
CA GLU A 402 -27.81 1.81 4.43
C GLU A 402 -28.55 1.34 3.18
N LEU A 403 -27.81 0.81 2.21
CA LEU A 403 -28.34 0.33 0.94
C LEU A 403 -28.26 -1.20 0.83
N GLY A 404 -29.28 -1.79 0.21
CA GLY A 404 -29.24 -3.17 -0.24
C GLY A 404 -28.67 -3.29 -1.64
N SER A 405 -28.77 -4.48 -2.23
CA SER A 405 -28.41 -4.68 -3.65
C SER A 405 -29.34 -3.92 -4.59
N GLY A 406 -28.78 -3.37 -5.66
CA GLY A 406 -29.53 -2.64 -6.67
C GLY A 406 -28.72 -1.50 -7.26
N ARG A 407 -29.37 -0.75 -8.15
CA ARG A 407 -28.81 0.46 -8.75
C ARG A 407 -29.49 1.68 -8.16
N TYR A 408 -28.69 2.66 -7.77
CA TYR A 408 -29.15 3.87 -7.10
C TYR A 408 -28.55 5.12 -7.74
N GLU A 409 -29.31 6.21 -7.69
CA GLU A 409 -28.90 7.52 -8.16
C GLU A 409 -29.30 8.58 -7.12
N PHE A 410 -28.39 9.51 -6.85
CA PHE A 410 -28.55 10.57 -5.87
C PHE A 410 -28.09 11.90 -6.46
N THR A 411 -28.76 12.98 -6.03
CA THR A 411 -28.33 14.36 -6.30
C THR A 411 -28.04 15.02 -4.96
N VAL A 412 -26.84 15.55 -4.82
CA VAL A 412 -26.35 16.26 -3.62
C VAL A 412 -26.09 17.71 -3.94
#